data_AF-A0A645E1M8-F1
#
_entry.id   AF-A0A645E1M8-F1
#
_cell.length_a   1.000
_cell.length_b   1.000
_cell.length_c   1.000
_cell.angle_alpha   90.00
_cell.angle_beta   90.00
_cell.angle_gamma   90.00
#
_symmetry.space_group_name_H-M   'P 1'
#
loop_
_entity.id
_entity.type
_entity.pdbx_description
1 polymer ?
#
loop_
_entity_poly.entity_id
_entity_poly.type
_entity_poly.pdbx_seq_one_letter_code
_entity_poly.pdbx_strand_id
1 'polypeptide(L)'
;MYARDLIDIADKNLLFHIGRLDKESTGLILFTNDGDVAQKVMHPSRQIEKEYLVSCSTEVKREDLEAALKGVYIDLPQPYRIKRFEILSKKWVRVILTEGKNREIRKIFSYFGYDVKQLVRMRIGCIEIGDLQPGQFRTVAASEIEAMLKGETEPVKKQRSTAW
;
A
#
# COMPACT_ATOMS: atom_id res chain seq x y z
N MET A 1 -1.36 19.95 -8.94
CA MET A 1 -1.22 18.74 -9.78
C MET A 1 -1.60 17.55 -8.93
N TYR A 2 -2.68 16.86 -9.30
CA TYR A 2 -3.15 15.63 -8.67
C TYR A 2 -2.55 14.42 -9.40
N ALA A 3 -2.43 13.27 -8.72
CA ALA A 3 -1.89 12.06 -9.35
C ALA A 3 -2.68 11.61 -10.59
N ARG A 4 -4.00 11.86 -10.63
CA ARG A 4 -4.84 11.59 -11.82
C ARG A 4 -4.42 12.38 -13.05
N ASP A 5 -3.80 13.55 -12.86
CA ASP A 5 -3.39 14.42 -13.97
C ASP A 5 -2.21 13.81 -14.76
N LEU A 6 -1.54 12.81 -14.18
CA LEU A 6 -0.45 12.05 -14.79
C LEU A 6 -0.95 10.87 -15.64
N ILE A 7 -2.25 10.55 -15.57
CA ILE A 7 -2.85 9.46 -16.35
C ILE A 7 -3.35 10.03 -17.67
N ASP A 8 -2.69 9.64 -18.76
CA ASP A 8 -2.99 10.12 -20.10
C ASP A 8 -3.96 9.17 -20.82
N ILE A 9 -5.25 9.27 -20.49
CA ILE A 9 -6.35 8.57 -21.16
C ILE A 9 -7.50 9.55 -21.45
N ALA A 10 -8.30 9.27 -22.48
CA ALA A 10 -9.38 10.14 -22.93
C ALA A 10 -10.39 10.51 -21.81
N ASP A 11 -10.79 9.52 -21.01
CA ASP A 11 -11.80 9.68 -19.96
C ASP A 11 -11.21 9.86 -18.54
N LYS A 12 -10.02 10.45 -18.42
CA LYS A 12 -9.33 10.58 -17.12
C LYS A 12 -10.13 11.31 -16.04
N ASN A 13 -11.09 12.15 -16.44
CA ASN A 13 -11.96 12.88 -15.52
C ASN A 13 -12.97 11.98 -14.80
N LEU A 14 -13.24 10.78 -15.34
CA LEU A 14 -14.11 9.77 -14.73
C LEU A 14 -13.35 8.90 -13.72
N LEU A 15 -12.03 8.97 -13.69
CA LEU A 15 -11.22 8.20 -12.76
C LEU A 15 -11.27 8.78 -11.35
N PHE A 16 -11.45 7.89 -10.38
CA PHE A 16 -11.31 8.17 -8.96
C PHE A 16 -10.36 7.16 -8.32
N HIS A 17 -9.74 7.55 -7.21
CA HIS A 17 -8.75 6.74 -6.53
C HIS A 17 -9.40 5.66 -5.66
N ILE A 18 -8.77 4.49 -5.59
CA ILE A 18 -9.14 3.43 -4.64
C ILE A 18 -8.26 3.59 -3.39
N GLY A 19 -8.89 3.95 -2.27
CA GLY A 19 -8.19 4.29 -1.04
C GLY A 19 -7.48 5.64 -1.13
N ARG A 20 -6.46 5.85 -0.30
CA ARG A 20 -5.71 7.11 -0.22
C ARG A 20 -4.21 6.85 -0.12
N LEU A 21 -3.43 7.87 -0.44
CA LEU A 21 -2.01 7.96 -0.16
C LEU A 21 -1.74 9.35 0.42
N ASP A 22 -1.03 9.43 1.54
CA ASP A 22 -0.73 10.73 2.16
C ASP A 22 0.22 11.53 1.27
N LYS A 23 0.15 12.87 1.35
CA LYS A 23 0.98 13.79 0.53
C LYS A 23 2.50 13.53 0.67
N GLU A 24 2.93 13.11 1.85
CA GLU A 24 4.34 12.82 2.18
C GLU A 24 4.74 11.37 1.86
N SER A 25 3.80 10.58 1.34
CA SER A 25 3.99 9.18 0.98
C SER A 25 4.04 9.03 -0.53
N THR A 26 4.75 8.01 -1.00
CA THR A 26 4.89 7.70 -2.43
C THR A 26 4.50 6.25 -2.70
N GLY A 27 4.51 5.85 -3.97
CA GLY A 27 4.26 4.49 -4.39
C GLY A 27 2.87 4.26 -4.99
N LEU A 28 2.44 3.01 -4.97
CA LEU A 28 1.29 2.52 -5.73
C LEU A 28 -0.02 3.13 -5.23
N ILE A 29 -0.85 3.61 -6.16
CA ILE A 29 -2.24 4.00 -5.93
C ILE A 29 -3.07 3.54 -7.13
N LEU A 30 -4.24 2.96 -6.88
CA LEU A 30 -5.12 2.46 -7.93
C LEU A 30 -6.16 3.53 -8.29
N PHE A 31 -6.51 3.59 -9.56
CA PHE A 31 -7.59 4.41 -10.10
C PHE A 31 -8.55 3.53 -10.88
N THR A 32 -9.83 3.87 -10.83
CA THR A 32 -10.89 3.18 -11.59
C THR A 32 -12.02 4.16 -11.90
N ASN A 33 -12.80 3.85 -12.93
CA ASN A 33 -14.11 4.44 -13.20
C ASN A 33 -15.27 3.50 -12.80
N ASP A 34 -14.96 2.30 -12.30
CA ASP A 34 -15.90 1.29 -11.84
C ASP A 34 -16.08 1.37 -10.31
N GLY A 35 -17.27 1.81 -9.88
CA GLY A 35 -17.64 1.95 -8.46
C GLY A 35 -17.71 0.63 -7.72
N ASP A 36 -18.12 -0.45 -8.38
CA ASP A 36 -18.27 -1.77 -7.76
C ASP A 36 -16.90 -2.37 -7.44
N VAL A 37 -15.95 -2.24 -8.37
CA VAL A 37 -14.55 -2.66 -8.14
C VAL A 37 -13.96 -1.86 -6.98
N ALA A 38 -14.14 -0.54 -6.97
CA ALA A 38 -13.62 0.30 -5.89
C ALA A 38 -14.21 -0.08 -4.53
N GLN A 39 -15.53 -0.27 -4.45
CA GLN A 39 -16.19 -0.69 -3.22
C GLN A 39 -15.67 -2.05 -2.74
N LYS A 40 -15.55 -3.03 -3.64
CA LYS A 40 -15.03 -4.38 -3.31
C LYS A 40 -13.61 -4.30 -2.76
N VAL A 41 -12.73 -3.51 -3.39
CA VAL A 41 -11.32 -3.38 -2.96
C VAL A 41 -11.18 -2.60 -1.66
N MET A 42 -12.01 -1.57 -1.43
CA MET A 42 -11.95 -0.76 -0.20
C MET A 42 -12.64 -1.42 1.00
N HIS A 43 -13.50 -2.43 0.78
CA HIS A 43 -14.29 -3.00 1.85
C HIS A 43 -13.41 -3.64 2.95
N PRO A 44 -13.52 -3.22 4.23
CA PRO A 44 -12.62 -3.68 5.30
C PRO A 44 -12.58 -5.20 5.50
N SER A 45 -13.70 -5.89 5.23
CA SER A 45 -13.76 -7.36 5.38
C SER A 45 -12.83 -8.12 4.42
N ARG A 46 -12.36 -7.48 3.34
CA ARG A 46 -11.42 -8.12 2.41
C ARG A 46 -10.01 -8.23 2.95
N GLN A 47 -9.66 -7.41 3.94
CA GLN A 47 -8.33 -7.42 4.55
C GLN A 47 -7.19 -7.43 3.52
N ILE A 48 -7.35 -6.69 2.41
CA ILE A 48 -6.36 -6.67 1.33
C ILE A 48 -5.06 -6.10 1.85
N GLU A 49 -4.02 -6.91 1.75
CA GLU A 49 -2.69 -6.55 2.18
C GLU A 49 -2.13 -5.37 1.39
N LYS A 50 -1.44 -4.49 2.10
CA LYS A 50 -0.70 -3.38 1.55
C LYS A 50 0.70 -3.46 2.12
N GLU A 51 1.68 -3.49 1.23
CA GLU A 51 3.07 -3.55 1.60
C GLU A 51 3.71 -2.17 1.48
N TYR A 52 4.43 -1.80 2.52
CA TYR A 52 5.13 -0.54 2.60
C TYR A 52 6.60 -0.75 2.89
N LEU A 53 7.43 0.02 2.22
CA LEU A 53 8.83 0.19 2.55
C LEU A 53 8.97 1.49 3.34
N VAL A 54 9.51 1.39 4.55
CA VAL A 54 9.61 2.47 5.53
C VAL A 54 11.08 2.74 5.83
N SER A 55 11.52 3.99 5.66
CA SER A 55 12.84 4.45 6.08
C SER A 55 12.73 5.40 7.27
N CYS A 56 13.59 5.22 8.27
CA CYS A 56 13.61 6.05 9.48
C CYS A 56 14.92 6.82 9.62
N SER A 57 14.90 7.92 10.37
CA SER A 57 16.11 8.70 10.69
C SER A 57 17.11 7.91 11.56
N THR A 58 16.60 7.02 12.41
CA THR A 58 17.34 6.22 13.40
C THR A 58 17.14 4.72 13.18
N GLU A 59 17.93 3.92 13.89
CA GLU A 59 17.82 2.46 13.84
C GLU A 59 16.51 1.99 14.48
N VAL A 60 15.73 1.19 13.74
CA VAL A 60 14.45 0.65 14.21
C VAL A 60 14.70 -0.64 14.97
N LYS A 61 14.24 -0.66 16.22
CA LYS A 61 14.37 -1.81 17.11
C LYS A 61 13.30 -2.86 16.81
N ARG A 62 13.69 -4.13 16.88
CA ARG A 62 12.78 -5.26 16.65
C ARG A 62 11.67 -5.30 17.68
N GLU A 63 11.98 -5.01 18.94
CA GLU A 63 11.05 -5.08 20.06
C GLU A 63 9.86 -4.13 19.87
N ASP A 64 10.09 -2.95 19.30
CA ASP A 64 9.04 -1.97 19.00
C ASP A 64 8.11 -2.45 17.88
N LEU A 65 8.66 -3.10 16.85
CA LEU A 65 7.86 -3.71 15.78
C LEU A 65 7.06 -4.91 16.30
N GLU A 66 7.60 -5.69 17.23
CA GLU A 66 6.88 -6.77 17.91
C GLU A 66 5.75 -6.24 18.78
N ALA A 67 5.94 -5.09 19.45
CA ALA A 67 4.85 -4.40 20.15
C ALA A 67 3.78 -3.91 19.15
N ALA A 68 4.18 -3.37 18.00
CA ALA A 68 3.25 -2.96 16.95
C ALA A 68 2.45 -4.14 16.33
N LEU A 69 2.99 -5.37 16.32
CA LEU A 69 2.24 -6.58 15.93
C LEU A 69 1.11 -6.89 16.92
N LYS A 70 1.36 -6.70 18.22
CA LYS A 70 0.34 -6.90 19.27
C LYS A 70 -0.72 -5.80 19.23
N GLY A 71 -0.30 -4.61 18.81
CA GLY A 71 -1.14 -3.44 18.60
C GLY A 71 -0.88 -2.39 19.67
N VAL A 72 -0.90 -1.12 19.26
CA VAL A 72 -0.63 0.04 20.12
C VAL A 72 -1.80 1.01 20.14
N TYR A 73 -2.14 1.51 21.32
CA TYR A 73 -3.19 2.52 21.50
C TYR A 73 -2.54 3.89 21.47
N ILE A 74 -2.97 4.73 20.53
CA ILE A 74 -2.38 6.05 20.29
C ILE A 74 -3.45 7.13 20.50
N ASP A 75 -4.40 7.24 19.58
CA ASP A 75 -5.41 8.31 19.57
C ASP A 75 -6.84 7.81 19.25
N LEU A 76 -7.01 6.50 19.06
CA LEU A 76 -8.31 5.87 18.81
C LEU A 76 -8.60 4.80 19.87
N PRO A 77 -9.89 4.49 20.12
CA PRO A 77 -10.27 3.37 21.00
C PRO A 77 -9.83 2.01 20.48
N GLN A 78 -9.58 1.88 19.17
CA GLN A 78 -9.04 0.67 18.57
C GLN A 78 -7.52 0.80 18.41
N PRO A 79 -6.75 -0.28 18.67
CA PRO A 79 -5.30 -0.24 18.52
C PRO A 79 -4.91 -0.14 17.05
N TYR A 80 -3.77 0.50 16.78
CA TYR A 80 -3.08 0.42 15.50
C TYR A 80 -2.22 -0.84 15.46
N ARG A 81 -2.30 -1.62 14.39
CA ARG A 81 -1.62 -2.92 14.33
C ARG A 81 -0.97 -3.14 12.97
N ILE A 82 0.31 -3.52 12.98
CA ILE A 82 0.94 -4.08 11.79
C ILE A 82 0.61 -5.57 11.67
N LYS A 83 0.41 -6.08 10.46
CA LYS A 83 0.15 -7.51 10.23
C LYS A 83 1.44 -8.31 10.24
N ARG A 84 2.47 -7.80 9.58
CA ARG A 84 3.80 -8.42 9.44
C ARG A 84 4.85 -7.33 9.24
N PHE A 85 6.07 -7.60 9.66
CA PHE A 85 7.22 -6.77 9.32
C PHE A 85 8.43 -7.63 8.94
N GLU A 86 9.38 -6.98 8.30
CA GLU A 86 10.73 -7.50 8.05
C GLU A 86 11.72 -6.34 8.13
N ILE A 87 12.78 -6.51 8.91
CA ILE A 87 13.87 -5.53 8.99
C ILE A 87 14.84 -5.84 7.85
N LEU A 88 14.92 -4.94 6.87
CA LEU A 88 15.79 -5.08 5.71
C LEU A 88 17.19 -4.53 6.00
N SER A 89 17.26 -3.49 6.84
CA SER A 89 18.50 -2.96 7.42
C SER A 89 18.17 -2.15 8.67
N LYS A 90 19.18 -1.62 9.35
CA LYS A 90 19.00 -0.79 10.56
C LYS A 90 17.91 0.27 10.44
N LYS A 91 17.79 0.93 9.29
CA LYS A 91 16.85 2.05 9.09
C LYS A 91 15.71 1.74 8.12
N TRP A 92 15.68 0.55 7.54
CA TRP A 92 14.71 0.17 6.52
C TRP A 92 13.89 -1.04 6.96
N VAL A 93 12.58 -0.87 6.95
CA VAL A 93 11.62 -1.89 7.40
C VAL A 93 10.55 -2.05 6.33
N ARG A 94 10.26 -3.29 5.98
CA ARG A 94 9.07 -3.67 5.22
C ARG A 94 7.93 -3.91 6.20
N VAL A 95 6.76 -3.30 5.96
CA VAL A 95 5.58 -3.39 6.82
C VAL A 95 4.37 -3.78 5.99
N ILE A 96 3.62 -4.78 6.45
CA ILE A 96 2.34 -5.19 5.87
C ILE A 96 1.18 -4.70 6.75
N LEU A 97 0.21 -4.04 6.14
CA LEU A 97 -1.07 -3.68 6.75
C LEU A 97 -2.22 -4.34 5.98
N THR A 98 -3.31 -4.65 6.67
CA THR A 98 -4.59 -5.04 6.03
C THR A 98 -5.66 -3.97 6.17
N GLU A 99 -5.50 -3.08 7.15
CA GLU A 99 -6.29 -1.88 7.32
C GLU A 99 -5.59 -0.66 6.68
N GLY A 100 -6.26 0.50 6.78
CA GLY A 100 -5.77 1.75 6.21
C GLY A 100 -6.21 2.93 7.06
N LYS A 101 -5.94 2.87 8.39
CA LYS A 101 -6.22 4.01 9.27
C LYS A 101 -5.37 5.19 8.82
N ASN A 102 -5.86 6.40 9.09
CA ASN A 102 -5.17 7.62 8.65
C ASN A 102 -3.75 7.68 9.22
N ARG A 103 -2.74 7.81 8.33
CA ARG A 103 -1.31 7.90 8.67
C ARG A 103 -0.81 6.78 9.60
N GLU A 104 -1.42 5.59 9.54
CA GLU A 104 -1.19 4.47 10.46
C GLU A 104 0.28 4.14 10.71
N ILE A 105 1.06 3.89 9.66
CA ILE A 105 2.50 3.59 9.80
C ILE A 105 3.24 4.75 10.47
N ARG A 106 2.97 5.98 10.05
CA ARG A 106 3.64 7.16 10.64
C ARG A 106 3.28 7.33 12.11
N LYS A 107 2.03 7.07 12.50
CA LYS A 107 1.59 7.12 13.90
C LYS A 107 2.27 6.03 14.74
N ILE A 108 2.28 4.79 14.27
CA ILE A 108 2.95 3.68 14.95
C ILE A 108 4.43 3.99 15.15
N PHE A 109 5.12 4.42 14.10
CA PHE A 109 6.56 4.69 14.18
C PHE A 109 6.86 5.90 15.07
N SER A 110 6.08 6.97 14.97
CA SER A 110 6.22 8.15 15.82
C SER A 110 5.94 7.84 17.30
N TYR A 111 5.05 6.89 17.60
CA TYR A 111 4.76 6.46 18.97
C TYR A 111 6.01 5.88 19.65
N PHE A 112 6.84 5.15 18.91
CA PHE A 112 8.13 4.63 19.40
C PHE A 112 9.30 5.63 19.24
N GLY A 113 9.03 6.88 18.85
CA GLY A 113 10.05 7.92 18.68
C GLY A 113 10.81 7.87 17.36
N TYR A 114 10.33 7.13 16.36
CA TYR A 114 10.93 7.10 15.03
C TYR A 114 10.37 8.20 14.13
N ASP A 115 11.28 8.91 13.47
CA ASP A 115 10.92 9.88 12.42
C ASP A 115 11.03 9.21 11.03
N VAL A 116 9.87 8.99 10.40
CA VAL A 116 9.74 8.33 9.10
C VAL A 116 10.12 9.28 7.96
N LYS A 117 11.27 9.02 7.34
CA LYS A 117 11.81 9.80 6.22
C LYS A 117 11.21 9.44 4.88
N GLN A 118 11.01 8.15 4.63
CA GLN A 118 10.41 7.68 3.39
C GLN A 118 9.36 6.63 3.70
N LEU A 119 8.24 6.73 3.00
CA LEU A 119 7.15 5.77 3.07
C LEU A 119 6.67 5.50 1.64
N VAL A 120 6.96 4.31 1.14
CA VAL A 120 6.64 3.90 -0.22
C VAL A 120 5.69 2.72 -0.17
N ARG A 121 4.49 2.82 -0.75
CA ARG A 121 3.61 1.66 -0.92
C ARG A 121 4.06 0.85 -2.13
N MET A 122 4.59 -0.35 -1.89
CA MET A 122 5.15 -1.21 -2.91
C MET A 122 4.10 -2.12 -3.56
N ARG A 123 3.07 -2.51 -2.81
CA ARG A 123 2.08 -3.51 -3.24
C ARG A 123 0.70 -3.28 -2.63
N ILE A 124 -0.34 -3.65 -3.37
CA ILE A 124 -1.74 -3.78 -2.91
C ILE A 124 -2.26 -5.13 -3.41
N GLY A 125 -2.57 -6.07 -2.51
CA GLY A 125 -2.91 -7.45 -2.90
C GLY A 125 -1.78 -8.09 -3.70
N CYS A 126 -2.08 -8.70 -4.84
CA CYS A 126 -1.07 -9.23 -5.77
C CYS A 126 -0.47 -8.17 -6.72
N ILE A 127 -0.92 -6.92 -6.66
CA ILE A 127 -0.50 -5.85 -7.58
C ILE A 127 0.72 -5.13 -7.00
N GLU A 128 1.85 -5.26 -7.69
CA GLU A 128 3.11 -4.60 -7.32
C GLU A 128 3.39 -3.37 -8.18
N ILE A 129 4.17 -2.45 -7.60
CA ILE A 129 4.71 -1.28 -8.31
C ILE A 129 5.70 -1.69 -9.40
N GLY A 130 6.47 -2.76 -9.20
CA GLY A 130 7.49 -3.24 -10.14
C GLY A 130 8.48 -2.14 -10.53
N ASP A 131 8.72 -2.00 -11.83
CA ASP A 131 9.67 -1.03 -12.40
C ASP A 131 9.05 0.35 -12.70
N LEU A 132 7.79 0.59 -12.31
CA LEU A 132 7.11 1.86 -12.56
C LEU A 132 7.83 3.01 -11.86
N GLN A 133 8.26 3.98 -12.65
CA GLN A 133 8.86 5.21 -12.14
C GLN A 133 7.79 6.15 -11.58
N PRO A 134 8.16 7.11 -10.71
CA PRO A 134 7.24 8.12 -10.21
C PRO A 134 6.48 8.82 -11.35
N GLY A 135 5.15 8.83 -11.25
CA GLY A 135 4.26 9.44 -12.24
C GLY A 135 3.93 8.57 -13.45
N GLN A 136 4.55 7.39 -13.59
CA GLN A 136 4.12 6.40 -14.58
C GLN A 136 2.88 5.65 -14.08
N PHE A 137 2.10 5.15 -15.04
CA PHE A 137 0.94 4.32 -14.79
C PHE A 137 0.94 3.13 -15.76
N ARG A 138 0.18 2.10 -15.40
CA ARG A 138 -0.16 0.98 -16.27
C ARG A 138 -1.61 0.58 -16.03
N THR A 139 -2.19 -0.14 -16.97
CA THR A 139 -3.46 -0.83 -16.75
C THR A 139 -3.25 -2.04 -15.84
N VAL A 140 -4.27 -2.34 -15.04
CA VAL A 140 -4.34 -3.55 -14.20
C VAL A 140 -5.25 -4.54 -14.92
N ALA A 141 -4.79 -5.77 -15.09
CA ALA A 141 -5.58 -6.80 -15.75
C ALA A 141 -6.74 -7.26 -14.85
N ALA A 142 -7.85 -7.69 -15.47
CA ALA A 142 -8.99 -8.22 -14.72
C ALA A 142 -8.60 -9.41 -13.82
N SER A 143 -7.70 -10.26 -14.28
CA SER A 143 -7.15 -11.37 -13.48
C SER A 143 -6.38 -10.92 -12.24
N GLU A 144 -5.66 -9.80 -12.31
CA GLU A 144 -4.98 -9.20 -11.13
C GLU A 144 -6.02 -8.69 -10.12
N ILE A 145 -7.11 -8.07 -10.59
CA ILE A 145 -8.21 -7.63 -9.70
C ILE A 145 -8.88 -8.83 -9.05
N GLU A 146 -9.20 -9.87 -9.82
CA GLU A 146 -9.81 -11.09 -9.30
C GLU A 146 -8.93 -11.81 -8.28
N ALA A 147 -7.64 -11.97 -8.57
CA ALA A 147 -6.66 -12.56 -7.66
C ALA A 147 -6.56 -11.77 -6.35
N MET A 148 -6.45 -10.44 -6.44
CA MET A 148 -6.46 -9.56 -5.27
C MET A 148 -7.75 -9.71 -4.44
N LEU A 149 -8.92 -9.79 -5.09
CA LEU A 149 -10.20 -9.96 -4.40
C LEU A 149 -10.38 -11.35 -3.76
N LYS A 150 -9.64 -12.36 -4.24
CA LYS A 150 -9.52 -13.69 -3.63
C LYS A 150 -8.50 -13.73 -2.48
N GLY A 151 -7.78 -12.63 -2.25
CA GLY A 151 -6.78 -12.51 -1.18
C GLY A 151 -5.39 -12.98 -1.59
N GLU A 152 -5.13 -13.16 -2.88
CA GLU A 152 -3.79 -13.50 -3.37
C GLU A 152 -2.83 -12.33 -3.15
N THR A 153 -1.62 -12.65 -2.70
CA THR A 153 -0.56 -11.67 -2.39
C THR A 153 0.63 -11.76 -3.34
N GLU A 154 0.77 -12.90 -4.04
CA GLU A 154 1.82 -13.13 -5.01
C GLU A 154 1.42 -12.58 -6.38
N PRO A 155 2.35 -11.96 -7.13
CA PRO A 155 2.05 -11.44 -8.46
C PRO A 155 1.49 -12.51 -9.37
N VAL A 156 0.39 -12.19 -10.07
CA VAL A 156 -0.15 -13.05 -11.11
C VAL A 156 0.89 -13.14 -12.23
N LYS A 157 1.40 -14.35 -12.49
CA LYS A 157 2.36 -14.58 -13.58
C LYS A 157 1.73 -14.09 -14.88
N LYS A 158 2.34 -13.10 -15.53
CA LYS A 158 1.96 -12.70 -16.88
C LYS A 158 2.11 -13.94 -17.77
N GLN A 159 1.00 -14.46 -18.33
CA GLN A 159 1.10 -15.33 -19.48
C GLN A 159 1.86 -14.54 -20.54
N ARG A 160 3.08 -14.97 -20.87
CA ARG A 160 3.78 -14.48 -22.04
C ARG A 160 2.88 -14.80 -23.23
N SER A 161 2.23 -13.77 -23.78
CA SER A 161 1.74 -13.83 -25.15
C SER A 161 2.98 -14.01 -26.02
N THR A 162 3.26 -15.26 -26.40
CA THR A 162 4.05 -15.55 -27.59
C THR A 162 3.16 -15.24 -28.77
N ALA A 163 3.17 -13.98 -29.22
CA ALA A 163 2.76 -13.64 -30.57
C ALA A 163 4.03 -13.64 -31.43
N TRP A 164 4.15 -14.67 -32.27
CA TRP A 164 5.00 -14.70 -33.46
C TRP A 164 4.17 -14.18 -34.63
#